data_AF-A0A5M3N0G6-F1
#
_entry.id   AF-A0A5M3N0G6-F1
#
_cell.length_a   1.000
_cell.length_b   1.000
_cell.length_c   1.000
_cell.angle_alpha   90.00
_cell.angle_beta   90.00
_cell.angle_gamma   90.00
#
_symmetry.space_group_name_H-M   'P 1'
#
loop_
_entity.id
_entity.type
_entity.pdbx_description
1 polymer ?
#
loop_
_entity_poly.entity_id
_entity_poly.type
_entity_poly.pdbx_seq_one_letter_code
_entity_poly.pdbx_strand_id
1 'polypeptide(L)'
;MADASSTAKYEALHNGIEPPSFKLPLIDNPEIVTANTLKLVEQTPDARKRFLFTTLTRYLHDFIKETKPTTEEWHGTLKFLSRAGQLSTPDRQEMELILDIFGAEALIDTINNPPKDSVTERALLGPFFTEHTHDVSNGDSIASEGKGEYMYVDGRVVDTEGKPIANAVVDAWEADDTGHYDLQYDNGVPDCRGRLRTDAEGKFNFRAIVPIAYPLLSDGPLGELLLAMNRHNMRPSHLHIIVDAPGYEKLVTQFYPSEDKWIDSDSVLGVKKSLVVDLEQVNDVESAKALGFQHPERGFKLFKRDIVMRRKVDA
;
A
#
# COMPACT_ATOMS: atom_id res chain seq x y z
N MET A 1 17.53 -17.63 -33.35
CA MET A 1 16.45 -17.42 -34.32
C MET A 1 15.19 -17.18 -33.51
N ALA A 2 14.67 -15.96 -33.55
CA ALA A 2 13.42 -15.63 -32.88
C ALA A 2 12.27 -16.29 -33.66
N ASP A 3 11.46 -17.10 -32.98
CA ASP A 3 10.26 -17.66 -33.58
C ASP A 3 9.23 -16.55 -33.77
N ALA A 4 8.83 -16.39 -35.02
CA ALA A 4 7.89 -15.40 -35.49
C ALA A 4 6.50 -16.03 -35.57
N SER A 5 5.51 -15.33 -34.99
CA SER A 5 4.09 -15.46 -35.28
C SER A 5 3.37 -16.74 -34.78
N SER A 6 3.18 -16.84 -33.47
CA SER A 6 1.92 -17.41 -32.97
C SER A 6 0.81 -16.39 -33.20
N THR A 7 0.18 -16.41 -34.38
CA THR A 7 -1.13 -15.78 -34.55
C THR A 7 -2.16 -16.71 -33.91
N ALA A 8 -2.32 -16.60 -32.59
CA ALA A 8 -3.44 -17.24 -31.91
C ALA A 8 -4.72 -16.75 -32.59
N LYS A 9 -5.35 -17.62 -33.38
CA LYS A 9 -6.67 -17.35 -33.95
C LYS A 9 -7.66 -17.43 -32.80
N TYR A 10 -8.04 -16.30 -32.26
CA TYR A 10 -9.10 -16.22 -31.26
C TYR A 10 -10.42 -16.64 -31.91
N GLU A 11 -11.00 -17.75 -31.45
CA GLU A 11 -12.35 -18.14 -31.82
C GLU A 11 -13.34 -17.36 -30.95
N ALA A 12 -14.35 -16.73 -31.57
CA ALA A 12 -15.40 -16.04 -30.83
C ALA A 12 -16.34 -17.08 -30.21
N LEU A 13 -16.36 -17.17 -28.88
CA LEU A 13 -17.20 -18.12 -28.15
C LEU A 13 -18.49 -17.45 -27.67
N HIS A 14 -19.63 -18.11 -27.90
CA HIS A 14 -20.89 -17.73 -27.26
C HIS A 14 -20.80 -18.04 -25.77
N ASN A 15 -21.17 -17.10 -24.90
CA ASN A 15 -21.09 -17.26 -23.45
C ASN A 15 -22.27 -18.05 -22.83
N GLY A 16 -23.20 -18.55 -23.65
CA GLY A 16 -24.35 -19.35 -23.23
C GLY A 16 -25.55 -18.55 -22.73
N ILE A 17 -25.53 -17.22 -22.82
CA ILE A 17 -26.63 -16.36 -22.39
C ILE A 17 -27.48 -15.97 -23.61
N GLU A 18 -28.74 -16.37 -23.59
CA GLU A 18 -29.71 -15.98 -24.62
C GLU A 18 -30.03 -14.47 -24.57
N PRO A 19 -30.54 -13.88 -25.67
CA PRO A 19 -30.97 -12.49 -25.67
C PRO A 19 -31.97 -12.20 -24.54
N PRO A 20 -31.94 -10.97 -23.97
CA PRO A 20 -32.88 -10.58 -22.93
C PRO A 20 -34.33 -10.69 -23.41
N SER A 21 -35.24 -10.97 -22.47
CA SER A 21 -36.68 -11.05 -22.75
C SER A 21 -37.34 -9.73 -23.14
N PHE A 22 -36.61 -8.61 -23.00
CA PHE A 22 -37.05 -7.26 -23.36
C PHE A 22 -36.33 -6.74 -24.61
N LYS A 23 -36.96 -5.79 -25.30
CA LYS A 23 -36.36 -5.07 -26.43
C LYS A 23 -35.71 -3.78 -25.95
N LEU A 24 -34.53 -3.47 -26.49
CA LEU A 24 -33.88 -2.18 -26.31
C LEU A 24 -34.20 -1.26 -27.50
N PRO A 25 -34.39 0.06 -27.29
CA PRO A 25 -34.42 1.02 -28.37
C PRO A 25 -33.11 1.03 -29.16
N LEU A 26 -33.19 1.28 -30.46
CA LEU A 26 -32.00 1.45 -31.31
C LEU A 26 -31.31 2.78 -30.99
N ILE A 27 -29.99 2.80 -31.06
CA ILE A 27 -29.17 3.94 -30.67
C ILE A 27 -29.25 5.03 -31.75
N ASP A 28 -29.72 6.22 -31.38
CA ASP A 28 -29.65 7.44 -32.19
C ASP A 28 -29.13 8.66 -31.41
N ASN A 29 -28.93 8.51 -30.09
CA ASN A 29 -28.37 9.54 -29.22
C ASN A 29 -27.66 8.92 -27.99
N PRO A 30 -26.81 9.70 -27.28
CA PRO A 30 -26.04 9.18 -26.13
C PRO A 30 -26.87 8.74 -24.92
N GLU A 31 -28.06 9.32 -24.71
CA GLU A 31 -28.92 8.96 -23.58
C GLU A 31 -29.50 7.56 -23.77
N ILE A 32 -29.81 7.16 -25.01
CA ILE A 32 -30.21 5.79 -25.33
C ILE A 32 -29.09 4.79 -25.01
N VAL A 33 -27.83 5.12 -25.31
CA VAL A 33 -26.69 4.24 -24.96
C VAL A 33 -26.66 3.99 -23.45
N THR A 34 -26.75 5.05 -22.65
CA THR A 34 -26.72 4.95 -21.18
C THR A 34 -27.92 4.17 -20.65
N ALA A 35 -29.14 4.50 -21.10
CA ALA A 35 -30.35 3.79 -20.69
C ALA A 35 -30.31 2.30 -21.05
N ASN A 36 -29.82 1.96 -22.25
CA ASN A 36 -29.67 0.58 -22.70
C ASN A 36 -28.65 -0.19 -21.84
N THR A 37 -27.47 0.37 -21.57
CA THR A 37 -26.47 -0.27 -20.73
C THR A 37 -27.01 -0.52 -19.33
N LEU A 38 -27.66 0.47 -18.71
CA LEU A 38 -28.27 0.32 -17.39
C LEU A 38 -29.35 -0.77 -17.37
N LYS A 39 -30.18 -0.84 -18.42
CA LYS A 39 -31.20 -1.88 -18.56
C LYS A 39 -30.59 -3.28 -18.67
N LEU A 40 -29.46 -3.41 -19.34
CA LEU A 40 -28.72 -4.67 -19.39
C LEU A 40 -28.12 -5.04 -18.03
N VAL A 41 -27.57 -4.07 -17.29
CA VAL A 41 -27.00 -4.28 -15.95
C VAL A 41 -28.05 -4.76 -14.94
N GLU A 42 -29.33 -4.36 -15.08
CA GLU A 42 -30.43 -4.85 -14.22
C GLU A 42 -30.56 -6.38 -14.19
N GLN A 43 -30.07 -7.08 -15.21
CA GLN A 43 -30.10 -8.54 -15.27
C GLN A 43 -29.05 -9.21 -14.37
N THR A 44 -28.15 -8.45 -13.74
CA THR A 44 -27.14 -8.97 -12.81
C THR A 44 -27.83 -9.65 -11.61
N PRO A 45 -27.70 -10.98 -11.42
CA PRO A 45 -28.48 -11.70 -10.42
C PRO A 45 -28.16 -11.25 -8.99
N ASP A 46 -26.86 -11.13 -8.69
CA ASP A 46 -26.38 -10.71 -7.38
C ASP A 46 -26.68 -9.22 -7.15
N ALA A 47 -27.39 -8.92 -6.05
CA ALA A 47 -27.85 -7.58 -5.75
C ALA A 47 -26.69 -6.60 -5.50
N ARG A 48 -25.59 -7.05 -4.89
CA ARG A 48 -24.43 -6.19 -4.61
C ARG A 48 -23.68 -5.86 -5.89
N LYS A 49 -23.39 -6.84 -6.74
CA LYS A 49 -22.77 -6.65 -8.05
C LYS A 49 -23.63 -5.76 -8.94
N ARG A 50 -24.95 -5.96 -8.95
CA ARG A 50 -25.89 -5.10 -9.68
C ARG A 50 -25.78 -3.65 -9.24
N PHE A 51 -25.81 -3.40 -7.93
CA PHE A 51 -25.60 -2.05 -7.40
C PHE A 51 -24.25 -1.45 -7.85
N LEU A 52 -23.16 -2.21 -7.74
CA LEU A 52 -21.82 -1.76 -8.13
C LEU A 52 -21.73 -1.44 -9.62
N PHE A 53 -22.20 -2.34 -10.49
CA PHE A 53 -22.17 -2.16 -11.94
C PHE A 53 -23.08 -1.01 -12.38
N THR A 54 -24.29 -0.90 -11.81
CA THR A 54 -25.19 0.24 -12.09
C THR A 54 -24.51 1.56 -11.75
N THR A 55 -23.88 1.63 -10.58
CA THR A 55 -23.22 2.85 -10.10
C THR A 55 -22.01 3.19 -10.96
N LEU A 56 -21.15 2.21 -11.26
CA LEU A 56 -19.98 2.39 -12.13
C LEU A 56 -20.38 2.85 -13.53
N THR A 57 -21.38 2.21 -14.16
CA THR A 57 -21.88 2.60 -15.48
C THR A 57 -22.32 4.05 -15.50
N ARG A 58 -23.04 4.52 -14.48
CA ARG A 58 -23.49 5.91 -14.39
C ARG A 58 -22.29 6.86 -14.35
N TYR A 59 -21.38 6.70 -13.40
CA TYR A 59 -20.23 7.61 -13.26
C TYR A 59 -19.32 7.59 -14.49
N LEU A 60 -19.08 6.42 -15.09
CA LEU A 60 -18.27 6.31 -16.30
C LEU A 60 -18.93 7.02 -17.49
N HIS A 61 -20.22 6.78 -17.73
CA HIS A 61 -20.94 7.40 -18.84
C HIS A 61 -21.10 8.92 -18.62
N ASP A 62 -21.35 9.36 -17.39
CA ASP A 62 -21.44 10.77 -17.07
C ASP A 62 -20.10 11.48 -17.28
N PHE A 63 -18.96 10.87 -16.88
CA PHE A 63 -17.62 11.37 -17.20
C PHE A 63 -17.40 11.50 -18.71
N ILE A 64 -17.76 10.48 -19.51
CA ILE A 64 -17.63 10.50 -20.97
C ILE A 64 -18.50 11.60 -21.58
N LYS A 65 -19.74 11.78 -21.12
CA LYS A 65 -20.66 12.81 -21.62
C LYS A 65 -20.19 14.22 -21.27
N GLU A 66 -19.62 14.39 -20.08
CA GLU A 66 -19.07 15.65 -19.59
C GLU A 66 -17.82 16.06 -20.38
N THR A 67 -16.86 15.13 -20.51
CA THR A 67 -15.55 15.41 -21.13
C THR A 67 -15.56 15.34 -22.65
N LYS A 68 -16.52 14.61 -23.25
CA LYS A 68 -16.66 14.42 -24.70
C LYS A 68 -15.33 14.03 -25.37
N PRO A 69 -14.70 12.93 -24.93
CA PRO A 69 -13.39 12.56 -25.42
C PRO A 69 -13.43 12.34 -26.93
N THR A 70 -12.39 12.83 -27.60
CA THR A 70 -12.15 12.56 -29.01
C THR A 70 -11.82 11.08 -29.22
N THR A 71 -11.97 10.63 -30.47
CA THR A 71 -11.53 9.30 -30.88
C THR A 71 -10.03 9.07 -30.62
N GLU A 72 -9.21 10.11 -30.71
CA GLU A 72 -7.78 10.04 -30.42
C GLU A 72 -7.52 9.82 -28.92
N GLU A 73 -8.15 10.61 -28.05
CA GLU A 73 -8.05 10.45 -26.59
C GLU A 73 -8.55 9.07 -26.13
N TRP A 74 -9.63 8.57 -26.74
CA TRP A 74 -10.13 7.22 -26.47
C TRP A 74 -9.10 6.14 -26.83
N HIS A 75 -8.54 6.19 -28.05
CA HIS A 75 -7.50 5.23 -28.44
C HIS A 75 -6.22 5.37 -27.60
N GLY A 76 -5.85 6.58 -27.19
CA GLY A 76 -4.76 6.83 -26.25
C GLY A 76 -5.00 6.15 -24.91
N THR A 77 -6.20 6.28 -24.36
CA THR A 77 -6.62 5.63 -23.12
C THR A 77 -6.53 4.11 -23.21
N LEU A 78 -7.02 3.51 -24.31
CA LEU A 78 -6.95 2.05 -24.50
C LEU A 78 -5.50 1.55 -24.59
N LYS A 79 -4.61 2.29 -25.27
CA LYS A 79 -3.18 1.98 -25.31
C LYS A 79 -2.54 2.09 -23.93
N PHE A 80 -2.86 3.14 -23.18
CA PHE A 80 -2.39 3.34 -21.81
C PHE A 80 -2.77 2.17 -20.90
N LEU A 81 -4.06 1.80 -20.86
CA LEU A 81 -4.55 0.69 -20.04
C LEU A 81 -3.95 -0.65 -20.47
N SER A 82 -3.78 -0.87 -21.78
CA SER A 82 -3.16 -2.10 -22.30
C SER A 82 -1.71 -2.22 -21.86
N ARG A 83 -0.93 -1.13 -21.94
CA ARG A 83 0.47 -1.11 -21.49
C ARG A 83 0.58 -1.33 -19.98
N ALA A 84 -0.30 -0.69 -19.20
CA ALA A 84 -0.31 -0.87 -17.74
C ALA A 84 -0.64 -2.32 -17.35
N GLY A 85 -1.62 -2.94 -18.01
CA GLY A 85 -1.94 -4.35 -17.82
C GLY A 85 -0.79 -5.29 -18.22
N GLN A 86 -0.10 -5.02 -19.33
CA GLN A 86 1.04 -5.83 -19.79
C GLN A 86 2.27 -5.72 -18.88
N LEU A 87 2.44 -4.58 -18.22
CA LEU A 87 3.53 -4.34 -17.29
C LEU A 87 3.25 -4.88 -15.89
N SER A 88 1.99 -5.21 -15.60
CA SER A 88 1.58 -5.76 -14.32
C SER A 88 2.00 -7.23 -14.19
N THR A 89 2.74 -7.56 -13.15
CA THR A 89 3.22 -8.90 -12.74
C THR A 89 2.87 -9.14 -11.27
N PRO A 90 3.05 -10.36 -10.73
CA PRO A 90 2.87 -10.61 -9.30
C PRO A 90 3.70 -9.67 -8.40
N ASP A 91 4.90 -9.27 -8.84
CA ASP A 91 5.83 -8.43 -8.07
C ASP A 91 5.72 -6.93 -8.42
N ARG A 92 4.94 -6.58 -9.46
CA ARG A 92 4.70 -5.19 -9.90
C ARG A 92 3.24 -5.02 -10.34
N GLN A 93 2.40 -4.38 -9.55
CA GLN A 93 1.01 -4.10 -9.95
C GLN A 93 0.85 -2.69 -10.52
N GLU A 94 1.22 -2.48 -11.78
CA GLU A 94 1.17 -1.16 -12.43
C GLU A 94 -0.25 -0.57 -12.45
N MET A 95 -1.28 -1.42 -12.64
CA MET A 95 -2.68 -1.00 -12.63
C MET A 95 -3.14 -0.50 -11.26
N GLU A 96 -2.67 -1.13 -10.18
CA GLU A 96 -2.96 -0.74 -8.80
C GLU A 96 -2.30 0.62 -8.51
N LEU A 97 -1.01 0.75 -8.81
CA LEU A 97 -0.28 2.01 -8.64
C LEU A 97 -0.94 3.18 -9.37
N ILE A 98 -1.46 2.96 -10.58
CA ILE A 98 -2.20 4.01 -11.32
C ILE A 98 -3.46 4.44 -10.56
N LEU A 99 -4.21 3.49 -9.99
CA LEU A 99 -5.39 3.80 -9.19
C LEU A 99 -5.03 4.51 -7.88
N ASP A 100 -3.86 4.23 -7.30
CA ASP A 100 -3.36 4.91 -6.10
C ASP A 100 -3.06 6.38 -6.37
N ILE A 101 -2.59 6.72 -7.57
CA ILE A 101 -2.42 8.12 -7.98
C ILE A 101 -3.77 8.86 -7.97
N PHE A 102 -4.87 8.18 -8.28
CA PHE A 102 -6.22 8.73 -8.15
C PHE A 102 -6.80 8.63 -6.72
N GLY A 103 -6.02 8.15 -5.75
CA GLY A 103 -6.42 8.03 -4.35
C GLY A 103 -7.40 6.88 -4.07
N ALA A 104 -7.53 5.91 -4.98
CA ALA A 104 -8.52 4.85 -4.85
C ALA A 104 -8.29 3.99 -3.61
N GLU A 105 -7.07 3.47 -3.40
CA GLU A 105 -6.76 2.62 -2.25
C GLU A 105 -6.87 3.41 -0.94
N ALA A 106 -6.31 4.62 -0.87
CA ALA A 106 -6.43 5.50 0.30
C ALA A 106 -7.89 5.80 0.69
N LEU A 107 -8.77 6.02 -0.30
CA LEU A 107 -10.20 6.25 -0.07
C LEU A 107 -10.90 4.97 0.42
N ILE A 108 -10.62 3.82 -0.20
CA ILE A 108 -11.17 2.52 0.20
C ILE A 108 -10.74 2.20 1.63
N ASP A 109 -9.46 2.40 1.98
CA ASP A 109 -8.95 2.17 3.32
C ASP A 109 -9.64 3.09 4.33
N THR A 110 -9.75 4.39 4.05
CA THR A 110 -10.39 5.36 4.96
C THR A 110 -11.86 5.04 5.21
N ILE A 111 -12.60 4.56 4.20
CA ILE A 111 -14.02 4.19 4.34
C ILE A 111 -14.19 2.91 5.17
N ASN A 112 -13.36 1.90 4.92
CA ASN A 112 -13.50 0.59 5.56
C ASN A 112 -12.84 0.52 6.94
N ASN A 113 -11.82 1.35 7.16
CA ASN A 113 -11.00 1.39 8.37
C ASN A 113 -10.94 2.81 8.95
N PRO A 114 -12.08 3.45 9.25
CA PRO A 114 -12.08 4.79 9.81
C PRO A 114 -11.36 4.79 11.17
N PRO A 115 -10.70 5.91 11.55
CA PRO A 115 -10.15 6.06 12.88
C PRO A 115 -11.24 5.79 13.91
N LYS A 116 -10.94 4.91 14.86
CA LYS A 116 -11.90 4.45 15.88
C LYS A 116 -11.17 4.44 17.21
N ASP A 117 -11.65 5.27 18.12
CA ASP A 117 -11.16 5.37 19.49
C ASP A 117 -9.64 5.66 19.54
N SER A 118 -8.91 4.98 20.43
CA SER A 118 -7.45 5.05 20.58
C SER A 118 -6.69 4.01 19.75
N VAL A 119 -7.36 3.23 18.89
CA VAL A 119 -6.73 2.16 18.08
C VAL A 119 -5.76 2.78 17.09
N THR A 120 -4.57 2.19 16.95
CA THR A 120 -3.60 2.60 15.93
C THR A 120 -4.22 2.45 14.54
N GLU A 121 -4.18 3.52 13.74
CA GLU A 121 -4.77 3.49 12.42
C GLU A 121 -4.07 2.49 11.51
N ARG A 122 -4.85 1.88 10.61
CA ARG A 122 -4.29 1.02 9.57
C ARG A 122 -3.63 1.86 8.50
N ALA A 123 -2.72 1.25 7.75
CA ALA A 123 -2.13 1.85 6.56
C ALA A 123 -1.99 0.82 5.44
N LEU A 124 -1.63 1.31 4.25
CA LEU A 124 -1.40 0.51 3.06
C LEU A 124 -0.29 -0.51 3.32
N LEU A 125 -0.47 -1.74 2.84
CA LEU A 125 0.54 -2.79 3.00
C LEU A 125 1.79 -2.49 2.15
N GLY A 126 1.58 -1.93 0.96
CA GLY A 126 2.63 -1.78 -0.04
C GLY A 126 3.07 -3.12 -0.65
N PRO A 127 3.85 -3.08 -1.74
CA PRO A 127 4.20 -4.28 -2.50
C PRO A 127 5.39 -5.07 -1.92
N PHE A 128 6.06 -4.55 -0.89
CA PHE A 128 7.35 -5.08 -0.41
C PHE A 128 7.28 -5.93 0.87
N PHE A 129 6.06 -6.32 1.27
CA PHE A 129 5.89 -7.30 2.33
C PHE A 129 6.18 -8.72 1.82
N THR A 130 6.90 -9.50 2.61
CA THR A 130 7.16 -10.92 2.37
C THR A 130 7.20 -11.68 3.69
N GLU A 131 6.82 -12.96 3.67
CA GLU A 131 6.99 -13.86 4.82
C GLU A 131 8.44 -14.30 5.00
N HIS A 132 9.31 -14.08 3.99
CA HIS A 132 10.73 -14.37 4.08
C HIS A 132 11.46 -13.25 4.85
N THR A 133 11.54 -13.41 6.18
CA THR A 133 12.15 -12.45 7.11
C THR A 133 13.04 -13.16 8.12
N HIS A 134 13.84 -12.41 8.88
CA HIS A 134 14.66 -12.93 9.97
C HIS A 134 13.94 -12.77 11.31
N ASP A 135 13.92 -13.84 12.12
CA ASP A 135 13.49 -13.72 13.52
C ASP A 135 14.59 -13.04 14.34
N VAL A 136 14.23 -11.98 15.05
CA VAL A 136 15.13 -11.18 15.91
C VAL A 136 14.59 -11.11 17.33
N SER A 137 15.48 -11.03 18.32
CA SER A 137 15.09 -10.82 19.71
C SER A 137 14.87 -9.33 20.00
N ASN A 138 14.23 -9.02 21.12
CA ASN A 138 14.16 -7.63 21.59
C ASN A 138 15.58 -7.05 21.76
N GLY A 139 15.84 -5.92 21.10
CA GLY A 139 17.11 -5.20 21.10
C GLY A 139 18.05 -5.58 19.96
N ASP A 140 17.77 -6.64 19.21
CA ASP A 140 18.53 -7.02 18.02
C ASP A 140 18.30 -6.03 16.88
N SER A 141 19.11 -6.12 15.82
CA SER A 141 18.98 -5.25 14.64
C SER A 141 18.20 -5.95 13.53
N ILE A 142 17.28 -5.21 12.88
CA ILE A 142 16.64 -5.64 11.63
C ILE A 142 17.44 -5.24 10.38
N ALA A 143 18.46 -4.39 10.55
CA ALA A 143 19.27 -3.87 9.46
C ALA A 143 20.75 -4.21 9.66
N SER A 144 21.43 -4.55 8.56
CA SER A 144 22.87 -4.68 8.51
C SER A 144 23.58 -3.31 8.65
N GLU A 145 24.86 -3.34 9.00
CA GLU A 145 25.64 -2.11 9.19
C GLU A 145 25.82 -1.33 7.88
N GLY A 146 25.82 0.00 8.00
CA GLY A 146 26.02 0.89 6.86
C GLY A 146 24.80 1.08 5.95
N LYS A 147 23.61 0.68 6.40
CA LYS A 147 22.34 0.83 5.67
C LYS A 147 21.62 2.15 5.88
N GLY A 148 22.07 2.99 6.81
CA GLY A 148 21.47 4.29 7.07
C GLY A 148 21.86 4.87 8.42
N GLU A 149 21.24 6.01 8.76
CA GLU A 149 21.36 6.61 10.10
C GLU A 149 20.71 5.68 11.13
N TYR A 150 21.35 5.47 12.28
CA TYR A 150 20.82 4.55 13.28
C TYR A 150 19.50 5.02 13.88
N MET A 151 18.57 4.09 14.02
CA MET A 151 17.32 4.27 14.74
C MET A 151 17.14 3.17 15.79
N TYR A 152 16.57 3.51 16.93
CA TYR A 152 16.11 2.55 17.92
C TYR A 152 14.61 2.70 18.09
N VAL A 153 13.89 1.60 17.86
CA VAL A 153 12.43 1.52 18.00
C VAL A 153 12.11 0.95 19.37
N ASP A 154 11.31 1.68 20.15
CA ASP A 154 10.87 1.29 21.49
C ASP A 154 9.35 1.52 21.64
N GLY A 155 8.63 0.49 22.07
CA GLY A 155 7.18 0.57 22.19
C GLY A 155 6.54 -0.62 22.89
N ARG A 156 5.24 -0.54 23.09
CA ARG A 156 4.40 -1.65 23.56
C ARG A 156 3.26 -1.92 22.60
N VAL A 157 2.85 -3.18 22.52
CA VAL A 157 1.57 -3.57 21.97
C VAL A 157 0.57 -3.72 23.12
N VAL A 158 -0.52 -2.95 23.05
CA VAL A 158 -1.57 -2.91 24.08
C VAL A 158 -2.96 -3.03 23.46
N ASP A 159 -3.95 -3.42 24.25
CA ASP A 159 -5.36 -3.35 23.84
C ASP A 159 -5.95 -1.95 24.07
N THR A 160 -7.22 -1.74 23.68
CA THR A 160 -7.92 -0.46 23.84
C THR A 160 -8.13 -0.02 25.30
N GLU A 161 -7.93 -0.92 26.27
CA GLU A 161 -7.93 -0.62 27.71
C GLU A 161 -6.52 -0.33 28.25
N GLY A 162 -5.50 -0.36 27.38
CA GLY A 162 -4.09 -0.17 27.75
C GLY A 162 -3.44 -1.40 28.38
N LYS A 163 -4.07 -2.59 28.30
CA LYS A 163 -3.49 -3.83 28.82
C LYS A 163 -2.43 -4.36 27.85
N PRO A 164 -1.28 -4.82 28.34
CA PRO A 164 -0.23 -5.36 27.48
C PRO A 164 -0.67 -6.64 26.77
N ILE A 165 -0.28 -6.76 25.50
CA ILE A 165 -0.50 -7.96 24.68
C ILE A 165 0.83 -8.69 24.56
N ALA A 166 1.00 -9.76 25.32
CA ALA A 166 2.19 -10.59 25.30
C ALA A 166 2.22 -11.54 24.08
N ASN A 167 3.43 -11.88 23.62
CA ASN A 167 3.67 -12.79 22.49
C ASN A 167 3.03 -12.38 21.15
N ALA A 168 2.63 -11.11 20.99
CA ALA A 168 2.22 -10.57 19.71
C ALA A 168 3.41 -10.63 18.74
N VAL A 169 3.16 -11.07 17.51
CA VAL A 169 4.16 -11.03 16.43
C VAL A 169 4.21 -9.62 15.88
N VAL A 170 5.40 -9.03 15.84
CA VAL A 170 5.68 -7.74 15.22
C VAL A 170 6.61 -8.01 14.03
N ASP A 171 6.11 -7.77 12.82
CA ASP A 171 6.91 -7.74 11.60
C ASP A 171 7.23 -6.29 11.25
N ALA A 172 8.51 -5.98 11.02
CA ALA A 172 8.98 -4.66 10.65
C ALA A 172 9.80 -4.74 9.35
N TRP A 173 9.62 -3.77 8.45
CA TRP A 173 10.46 -3.63 7.25
C TRP A 173 10.50 -2.20 6.75
N GLU A 174 11.60 -1.83 6.12
CA GLU A 174 11.86 -0.47 5.63
C GLU A 174 12.82 -0.44 4.44
N ALA A 175 12.87 0.69 3.73
CA ALA A 175 13.85 0.92 2.67
C ALA A 175 15.19 1.36 3.26
N ASP A 176 16.30 0.96 2.62
CA ASP A 176 17.65 1.39 3.01
C ASP A 176 17.98 2.84 2.60
N ASP A 177 19.18 3.32 2.91
CA ASP A 177 19.68 4.66 2.58
C ASP A 177 19.79 4.96 1.07
N THR A 178 19.54 3.98 0.21
CA THR A 178 19.41 4.17 -1.23
C THR A 178 17.96 4.19 -1.70
N GLY A 179 17.00 3.99 -0.79
CA GLY A 179 15.56 3.98 -1.07
C GLY A 179 15.07 2.65 -1.64
N HIS A 180 15.81 1.56 -1.44
CA HIS A 180 15.44 0.23 -1.92
C HIS A 180 15.10 -0.70 -0.75
N TYR A 181 14.10 -1.55 -0.96
CA TYR A 181 13.85 -2.72 -0.12
C TYR A 181 14.77 -3.87 -0.54
N ASP A 182 15.07 -4.77 0.39
CA ASP A 182 15.87 -5.97 0.16
C ASP A 182 15.40 -6.81 -1.05
N LEU A 183 14.08 -6.92 -1.26
CA LEU A 183 13.45 -7.63 -2.38
C LEU A 183 13.83 -7.07 -3.76
N GLN A 184 14.37 -5.86 -3.81
CA GLN A 184 14.83 -5.23 -5.04
C GLN A 184 16.30 -5.55 -5.37
N TYR A 185 16.99 -6.29 -4.50
CA TYR A 185 18.35 -6.79 -4.73
C TYR A 185 18.35 -8.28 -5.12
N ASP A 186 19.22 -8.65 -6.06
CA ASP A 186 19.32 -10.03 -6.58
C ASP A 186 20.04 -11.02 -5.64
N ASN A 187 20.24 -10.67 -4.36
CA ASN A 187 20.96 -11.52 -3.41
C ASN A 187 20.05 -12.48 -2.62
N GLY A 188 18.73 -12.20 -2.57
CA GLY A 188 17.76 -12.98 -1.81
C GLY A 188 18.01 -13.02 -0.29
N VAL A 189 18.78 -12.08 0.25
CA VAL A 189 19.10 -12.00 1.67
C VAL A 189 18.19 -10.96 2.32
N PRO A 190 17.37 -11.35 3.32
CA PRO A 190 16.57 -10.39 4.06
C PRO A 190 17.44 -9.35 4.78
N ASP A 191 17.13 -8.08 4.60
CA ASP A 191 17.83 -6.97 5.26
C ASP A 191 16.86 -5.79 5.41
N CYS A 192 17.10 -4.94 6.41
CA CYS A 192 16.16 -3.90 6.84
C CYS A 192 14.74 -4.47 7.09
N ARG A 193 14.66 -5.73 7.54
CA ARG A 193 13.44 -6.39 7.98
C ARG A 193 13.69 -7.37 9.10
N GLY A 194 12.69 -7.55 9.96
CA GLY A 194 12.75 -8.54 11.01
C GLY A 194 11.39 -8.83 11.63
N ARG A 195 11.32 -9.99 12.30
CA ARG A 195 10.17 -10.47 13.05
C ARG A 195 10.56 -10.68 14.50
N LEU A 196 9.80 -10.10 15.41
CA LEU A 196 10.01 -10.27 16.84
C LEU A 196 8.69 -10.52 17.56
N ARG A 197 8.79 -10.88 18.84
CA ARG A 197 7.63 -11.07 19.71
C ARG A 197 7.67 -10.13 20.91
N THR A 198 6.51 -9.63 21.28
CA THR A 198 6.38 -8.82 22.49
C THR A 198 6.64 -9.64 23.75
N ASP A 199 7.23 -9.01 24.77
CA ASP A 199 7.44 -9.63 26.08
C ASP A 199 6.14 -9.70 26.92
N ALA A 200 6.25 -10.11 28.18
CA ALA A 200 5.11 -10.25 29.09
C ALA A 200 4.39 -8.91 29.38
N GLU A 201 5.12 -7.80 29.28
CA GLU A 201 4.63 -6.44 29.43
C GLU A 201 4.22 -5.81 28.08
N GLY A 202 4.15 -6.62 27.03
CA GLY A 202 3.77 -6.20 25.68
C GLY A 202 4.86 -5.40 24.97
N LYS A 203 6.07 -5.28 25.54
CA LYS A 203 7.13 -4.46 24.94
C LYS A 203 7.73 -5.14 23.73
N PHE A 204 8.06 -4.32 22.73
CA PHE A 204 8.91 -4.68 21.62
C PHE A 204 9.96 -3.59 21.42
N ASN A 205 11.18 -3.98 21.09
CA ASN A 205 12.22 -3.03 20.70
C ASN A 205 13.25 -3.67 19.79
N PHE A 206 13.84 -2.87 18.91
CA PHE A 206 14.86 -3.31 17.97
C PHE A 206 15.65 -2.12 17.43
N ARG A 207 16.85 -2.40 16.93
CA ARG A 207 17.64 -1.44 16.15
C ARG A 207 17.23 -1.53 14.69
N ALA A 208 17.17 -0.37 14.07
CA ALA A 208 16.74 -0.13 12.71
C ALA A 208 17.60 1.00 12.13
N ILE A 209 17.24 1.48 10.95
CA ILE A 209 17.77 2.72 10.39
C ILE A 209 16.65 3.75 10.29
N VAL A 210 16.98 5.02 10.11
CA VAL A 210 16.01 6.01 9.65
C VAL A 210 15.82 5.77 8.15
N PRO A 211 14.66 5.28 7.69
CA PRO A 211 14.49 5.03 6.26
C PRO A 211 14.49 6.35 5.50
N ILE A 212 14.78 6.31 4.20
CA ILE A 212 14.69 7.51 3.35
C ILE A 212 13.46 7.46 2.45
N ALA A 213 13.00 8.65 2.06
CA ALA A 213 12.00 8.77 1.01
C ALA A 213 12.51 8.16 -0.31
N TYR A 214 11.61 7.48 -1.02
CA TYR A 214 11.95 6.77 -2.26
C TYR A 214 10.88 6.99 -3.34
N PRO A 215 11.26 6.91 -4.62
CA PRO A 215 10.31 7.00 -5.73
C PRO A 215 9.54 5.68 -5.93
N LEU A 216 8.27 5.79 -6.32
CA LEU A 216 7.53 4.69 -6.96
C LEU A 216 8.24 4.25 -8.25
N LEU A 217 8.10 2.98 -8.62
CA LEU A 217 8.52 2.45 -9.92
C LEU A 217 7.74 3.16 -11.04
N SER A 218 8.37 4.12 -11.71
CA SER A 218 7.72 5.03 -12.65
C SER A 218 8.34 5.03 -14.05
N ASP A 219 8.92 3.90 -14.47
CA ASP A 219 9.46 3.65 -15.82
C ASP A 219 8.37 3.23 -16.84
N GLY A 220 7.10 3.24 -16.43
CA GLY A 220 5.94 2.80 -17.21
C GLY A 220 4.83 3.86 -17.34
N PRO A 221 3.60 3.44 -17.71
CA PRO A 221 2.44 4.31 -17.81
C PRO A 221 2.16 5.13 -16.53
N LEU A 222 2.45 4.60 -15.34
CA LEU A 222 2.36 5.35 -14.10
C LEU A 222 3.19 6.66 -14.14
N GLY A 223 4.44 6.56 -14.61
CA GLY A 223 5.33 7.72 -14.70
C GLY A 223 4.84 8.75 -15.71
N GLU A 224 4.35 8.30 -16.86
CA GLU A 224 3.73 9.17 -17.88
C GLU A 224 2.53 9.92 -17.31
N LEU A 225 1.69 9.24 -16.52
CA LEU A 225 0.54 9.84 -15.85
C LEU A 225 0.95 10.91 -14.83
N LEU A 226 1.93 10.60 -13.98
CA LEU A 226 2.43 11.54 -12.98
C LEU A 226 3.01 12.80 -13.63
N LEU A 227 3.80 12.64 -14.71
CA LEU A 227 4.33 13.77 -15.48
C LEU A 227 3.20 14.60 -16.12
N ALA A 228 2.18 13.95 -16.69
CA ALA A 228 1.02 14.65 -17.26
C ALA A 228 0.23 15.44 -16.20
N MET A 229 0.20 14.98 -14.96
CA MET A 229 -0.44 15.65 -13.82
C MET A 229 0.48 16.66 -13.11
N ASN A 230 1.74 16.81 -13.54
CA ASN A 230 2.75 17.59 -12.84
C ASN A 230 2.90 17.18 -11.36
N ARG A 231 2.95 15.87 -11.10
CA ARG A 231 3.13 15.27 -9.77
C ARG A 231 4.46 14.55 -9.65
N HIS A 232 5.07 14.56 -8.47
CA HIS A 232 6.21 13.70 -8.17
C HIS A 232 5.78 12.26 -7.89
N ASN A 233 6.74 11.34 -7.96
CA ASN A 233 6.57 9.92 -7.66
C ASN A 233 7.11 9.52 -6.27
N MET A 234 7.52 10.47 -5.42
CA MET A 234 8.09 10.20 -4.11
C MET A 234 7.06 9.79 -3.06
N ARG A 235 7.35 8.69 -2.34
CA ARG A 235 6.77 8.40 -1.02
C ARG A 235 7.70 8.94 0.08
N PRO A 236 7.17 9.50 1.17
CA PRO A 236 7.97 9.93 2.31
C PRO A 236 8.66 8.74 2.98
N SER A 237 9.72 8.99 3.75
CA SER A 237 10.32 8.03 4.67
C SER A 237 9.25 7.36 5.56
N HIS A 238 9.28 6.04 5.69
CA HIS A 238 8.40 5.31 6.59
C HIS A 238 8.96 3.95 6.99
N LEU A 239 8.58 3.54 8.21
CA LEU A 239 8.76 2.19 8.73
C LEU A 239 7.43 1.45 8.66
N HIS A 240 7.38 0.32 7.96
CA HIS A 240 6.21 -0.54 7.96
C HIS A 240 6.19 -1.45 9.19
N ILE A 241 4.99 -1.67 9.73
CA ILE A 241 4.75 -2.59 10.85
C ILE A 241 3.49 -3.42 10.59
N ILE A 242 3.60 -4.74 10.80
CA ILE A 242 2.45 -5.61 10.99
C ILE A 242 2.47 -6.13 12.41
N VAL A 243 1.31 -6.11 13.07
CA VAL A 243 1.13 -6.76 14.37
C VAL A 243 0.03 -7.81 14.28
N ASP A 244 0.35 -9.03 14.68
CA ASP A 244 -0.61 -10.14 14.76
C ASP A 244 -0.59 -10.78 16.14
N ALA A 245 -1.77 -10.96 16.73
CA ALA A 245 -1.92 -11.54 18.05
C ALA A 245 -3.24 -12.34 18.15
N PRO A 246 -3.23 -13.54 18.76
CA PRO A 246 -4.45 -14.31 18.97
C PRO A 246 -5.53 -13.50 19.69
N GLY A 247 -6.75 -13.48 19.13
CA GLY A 247 -7.87 -12.71 19.68
C GLY A 247 -7.93 -11.23 19.26
N TYR A 248 -6.96 -10.74 18.48
CA TYR A 248 -6.92 -9.34 18.00
C TYR A 248 -6.99 -9.24 16.48
N GLU A 249 -7.55 -8.15 15.97
CA GLU A 249 -7.53 -7.83 14.54
C GLU A 249 -6.08 -7.61 14.09
N LYS A 250 -5.61 -8.36 13.08
CA LYS A 250 -4.27 -8.16 12.51
C LYS A 250 -4.13 -6.72 12.02
N LEU A 251 -3.15 -6.00 12.52
CA LEU A 251 -2.89 -4.61 12.16
C LEU A 251 -1.80 -4.56 11.09
N VAL A 252 -2.07 -3.83 10.01
CA VAL A 252 -1.07 -3.39 9.03
C VAL A 252 -1.00 -1.88 9.18
N THR A 253 0.18 -1.33 9.45
CA THR A 253 0.38 0.11 9.62
C THR A 253 1.76 0.51 9.11
N GLN A 254 2.02 1.80 9.05
CA GLN A 254 3.34 2.37 8.80
C GLN A 254 3.47 3.67 9.61
N PHE A 255 4.68 4.07 9.95
CA PHE A 255 4.96 5.30 10.70
C PHE A 255 5.93 6.19 9.93
N TYR A 256 5.66 7.49 9.95
CA TYR A 256 6.35 8.50 9.14
C TYR A 256 7.10 9.48 10.02
N PRO A 257 8.43 9.64 9.88
CA PRO A 257 9.16 10.72 10.53
C PRO A 257 8.59 12.10 10.12
N SER A 258 8.31 12.95 11.11
CA SER A 258 7.69 14.28 10.92
C SER A 258 8.54 15.27 10.13
N GLU A 259 9.84 15.05 10.06
CA GLU A 259 10.80 15.93 9.37
C GLU A 259 10.94 15.60 7.87
N ASP A 260 10.29 14.54 7.36
CA ASP A 260 10.36 14.19 5.94
C ASP A 260 9.60 15.20 5.08
N LYS A 261 10.27 15.75 4.06
CA LYS A 261 9.71 16.81 3.21
C LYS A 261 8.52 16.39 2.34
N TRP A 262 8.25 15.08 2.19
CA TRP A 262 7.19 14.54 1.34
C TRP A 262 5.94 14.13 2.10
N ILE A 263 5.88 14.30 3.43
CA ILE A 263 4.73 13.85 4.24
C ILE A 263 3.41 14.50 3.81
N ASP A 264 3.47 15.76 3.38
CA ASP A 264 2.29 16.53 2.97
C ASP A 264 1.93 16.32 1.48
N SER A 265 2.69 15.49 0.77
CA SER A 265 2.50 15.30 -0.68
C SER A 265 2.72 13.87 -1.17
N ASP A 266 2.67 12.86 -0.28
CA ASP A 266 2.83 11.43 -0.62
C ASP A 266 2.10 11.05 -1.92
N SER A 267 2.82 10.47 -2.89
CA SER A 267 2.30 10.14 -4.21
C SER A 267 1.07 9.22 -4.18
N VAL A 268 0.92 8.39 -3.13
CA VAL A 268 -0.20 7.45 -2.95
C VAL A 268 -1.20 7.89 -1.86
N LEU A 269 -1.03 9.08 -1.28
CA LEU A 269 -1.89 9.61 -0.21
C LEU A 269 -2.02 8.68 1.01
N GLY A 270 -0.93 7.97 1.39
CA GLY A 270 -0.93 7.00 2.48
C GLY A 270 -0.71 7.59 3.87
N VAL A 271 -0.26 8.86 3.95
CA VAL A 271 0.08 9.51 5.22
C VAL A 271 -1.19 9.87 6.00
N LYS A 272 -1.26 9.41 7.25
CA LYS A 272 -2.30 9.78 8.21
C LYS A 272 -1.69 10.52 9.38
N LYS A 273 -2.35 11.56 9.86
CA LYS A 273 -1.84 12.43 10.93
C LYS A 273 -1.43 11.67 12.20
N SER A 274 -2.16 10.63 12.57
CA SER A 274 -1.86 9.81 13.76
C SER A 274 -0.65 8.89 13.59
N LEU A 275 -0.18 8.69 12.36
CA LEU A 275 0.95 7.83 12.01
C LEU A 275 2.24 8.62 11.80
N VAL A 276 2.19 9.95 11.87
CA VAL A 276 3.37 10.82 11.90
C VAL A 276 3.98 10.77 13.30
N VAL A 277 5.30 10.60 13.37
CA VAL A 277 6.08 10.44 14.60
C VAL A 277 7.27 11.39 14.62
N ASP A 278 7.59 11.93 15.80
CA ASP A 278 8.81 12.69 16.01
C ASP A 278 9.95 11.74 16.40
N LEU A 279 11.09 11.89 15.75
CA LEU A 279 12.31 11.15 16.08
C LEU A 279 13.22 11.98 16.96
N GLU A 280 13.47 11.51 18.18
CA GLU A 280 14.35 12.19 19.13
C GLU A 280 15.81 11.86 18.81
N GLN A 281 16.67 12.87 18.63
CA GLN A 281 18.12 12.64 18.50
C GLN A 281 18.73 12.33 19.87
N VAL A 282 19.37 11.17 20.00
CA VAL A 282 20.12 10.77 21.20
C VAL A 282 21.61 10.69 20.89
N ASN A 283 22.41 11.55 21.53
CA ASN A 283 23.86 11.64 21.33
C ASN A 283 24.68 11.03 22.48
N ASP A 284 24.03 10.31 23.40
CA ASP A 284 24.71 9.66 24.52
C ASP A 284 25.39 8.37 24.08
N VAL A 285 26.73 8.38 24.07
CA VAL A 285 27.57 7.27 23.58
C VAL A 285 27.38 6.01 24.42
N GLU A 286 27.24 6.14 25.74
CA GLU A 286 27.06 4.98 26.62
C GLU A 286 25.70 4.31 26.39
N SER A 287 24.64 5.09 26.18
CA SER A 287 23.32 4.58 25.78
C SER A 287 23.38 3.86 24.43
N ALA A 288 24.00 4.48 23.42
CA ALA A 288 24.13 3.85 22.10
C ALA A 288 24.93 2.53 22.16
N LYS A 289 26.01 2.51 22.96
CA LYS A 289 26.81 1.32 23.21
C LYS A 289 26.05 0.24 24.00
N ALA A 290 25.26 0.63 24.99
CA ALA A 290 24.42 -0.30 25.76
C ALA A 290 23.32 -0.94 24.91
N LEU A 291 22.80 -0.21 23.93
CA LEU A 291 21.91 -0.73 22.89
C LEU A 291 22.65 -1.52 21.82
N GLY A 292 23.99 -1.54 21.84
CA GLY A 292 24.86 -2.35 20.99
C GLY A 292 25.08 -1.83 19.57
N PHE A 293 24.85 -0.54 19.31
CA PHE A 293 25.25 0.09 18.05
C PHE A 293 26.78 0.02 17.87
N GLN A 294 27.25 -0.31 16.66
CA GLN A 294 28.68 -0.51 16.40
C GLN A 294 29.47 0.81 16.37
N HIS A 295 28.80 1.89 15.97
CA HIS A 295 29.36 3.25 15.92
C HIS A 295 28.62 4.20 16.89
N PRO A 296 28.74 3.97 18.21
CA PRO A 296 27.95 4.69 19.21
C PRO A 296 28.26 6.20 19.26
N GLU A 297 29.41 6.62 18.74
CA GLU A 297 29.79 8.03 18.60
C GLU A 297 28.89 8.82 17.64
N ARG A 298 28.14 8.14 16.77
CA ARG A 298 27.20 8.77 15.82
C ARG A 298 25.86 9.14 16.47
N GLY A 299 25.58 8.63 17.68
CA GLY A 299 24.24 8.69 18.25
C GLY A 299 23.22 7.87 17.44
N PHE A 300 21.94 8.05 17.76
CA PHE A 300 20.82 7.41 17.06
C PHE A 300 19.55 8.24 17.17
N LYS A 301 18.58 7.98 16.28
CA LYS A 301 17.21 8.45 16.40
C LYS A 301 16.40 7.50 17.28
N LEU A 302 15.72 8.02 18.28
CA LEU A 302 14.79 7.27 19.11
C LEU A 302 13.38 7.43 18.56
N PHE A 303 12.80 6.31 18.14
CA PHE A 303 11.39 6.17 17.80
C PHE A 303 10.66 5.60 19.01
N LYS A 304 9.66 6.32 19.54
CA LYS A 304 8.82 5.85 20.67
C LYS A 304 7.35 5.85 20.31
N ARG A 305 6.73 4.66 20.25
CA ARG A 305 5.31 4.53 19.94
C ARG A 305 4.70 3.26 20.50
N ASP A 306 3.62 3.40 21.25
CA ASP A 306 2.75 2.28 21.58
C ASP A 306 1.79 1.98 20.41
N ILE A 307 1.57 0.70 20.14
CA ILE A 307 0.61 0.20 19.16
C ILE A 307 -0.61 -0.33 19.91
N VAL A 308 -1.78 0.23 19.60
CA VAL A 308 -3.04 -0.14 20.23
C VAL A 308 -3.82 -1.04 19.27
N MET A 309 -4.05 -2.29 19.65
CA MET A 309 -4.79 -3.27 18.87
C MET A 309 -6.24 -3.43 19.33
N ARG A 310 -7.15 -3.67 18.38
CA ARG A 310 -8.54 -4.01 18.67
C ARG A 310 -8.71 -5.51 18.81
N ARG A 311 -9.49 -5.96 19.80
CA ARG A 311 -9.95 -7.35 19.90
C ARG A 311 -10.89 -7.70 18.74
N LYS A 312 -10.80 -8.92 18.22
CA LYS A 312 -11.82 -9.43 17.31
C LYS A 312 -13.14 -9.46 18.08
N VAL A 313 -14.19 -8.85 17.55
CA VAL A 313 -15.54 -9.07 18.06
C VAL A 313 -15.91 -10.50 17.69
N ASP A 314 -16.40 -11.30 18.64
CA ASP A 314 -16.96 -12.62 18.32
C ASP A 314 -18.02 -12.43 17.23
N ALA A 315 -17.75 -12.99 16.05
CA ALA A 315 -18.62 -12.91 14.87
C ALA A 315 -19.84 -13.83 15.01
#